data_AF-A0A059PYE4-F1
#
_entry.id   AF-A0A059PYE4-F1
#
_cell.length_a   1.000
_cell.length_b   1.000
_cell.length_c   1.000
_cell.angle_alpha   90.00
_cell.angle_beta   90.00
_cell.angle_gamma   90.00
#
_symmetry.space_group_name_H-M   'P 1'
#
loop_
_entity.id
_entity.type
_entity.pdbx_description
1 polymer ?
#
loop_
_entity_poly.entity_id
_entity_poly.type
_entity_poly.pdbx_seq_one_letter_code
_entity_poly.pdbx_strand_id
1 'polypeptide(L)'
;MNETFSFNFNKNFLSSSGLIRIEKIQQYCSPNYQYFKITFIKGYIYIRNTSESILEKFNLKDVISLIALKKSYLNLPKNKQLKEFNNVKDMKLENRFNLYVINEDINNKLTQNGIFEESLLNKLLMSILLENEENLLHVS
;
A
#
# COMPACT_ATOMS: atom_id res chain seq x y z
N MET A 1 13.64 11.30 3.73
CA MET A 1 12.59 12.32 3.59
C MET A 1 11.24 11.59 3.59
N ASN A 2 10.15 12.23 3.99
CA ASN A 2 8.83 11.60 3.97
C ASN A 2 7.92 12.32 2.97
N GLU A 3 7.26 11.55 2.11
CA GLU A 3 6.38 12.08 1.07
C GLU A 3 4.95 11.62 1.31
N THR A 4 3.99 12.50 1.03
CA THR A 4 2.57 12.22 1.21
C THR A 4 1.89 12.06 -0.14
N PHE A 5 1.11 10.99 -0.26
CA PHE A 5 0.39 10.63 -1.48
C PHE A 5 -1.08 10.43 -1.16
N SER A 6 -1.96 10.80 -2.10
CA SER A 6 -3.32 10.27 -2.08
C SER A 6 -3.31 8.81 -2.50
N PHE A 7 -4.30 8.06 -2.05
CA PHE A 7 -4.56 6.75 -2.60
C PHE A 7 -6.05 6.52 -2.79
N ASN A 8 -6.37 5.76 -3.84
CA ASN A 8 -7.73 5.32 -4.13
C ASN A 8 -7.70 3.85 -4.56
N PHE A 9 -8.56 3.08 -3.94
CA PHE A 9 -8.76 1.67 -4.18
C PHE A 9 -10.26 1.42 -4.34
N ASN A 10 -10.66 0.82 -5.45
CA ASN A 10 -12.01 0.34 -5.64
C ASN A 10 -11.99 -0.96 -6.46
N LYS A 11 -12.46 -2.05 -5.86
CA LYS A 11 -12.52 -3.37 -6.48
C LYS A 11 -13.65 -4.20 -5.87
N ASN A 12 -14.66 -4.51 -6.70
CA ASN A 12 -15.82 -5.31 -6.31
C ASN A 12 -16.48 -4.75 -5.03
N PHE A 13 -16.51 -5.56 -3.97
CA PHE A 13 -17.10 -5.26 -2.67
C PHE A 13 -16.20 -4.44 -1.74
N LEU A 14 -14.98 -4.11 -2.15
CA LEU A 14 -13.99 -3.44 -1.32
C LEU A 14 -13.62 -2.08 -1.93
N SER A 15 -13.64 -1.03 -1.11
CA SER A 15 -13.03 0.24 -1.49
C SER A 15 -12.26 0.87 -0.34
N SER A 16 -11.29 1.70 -0.66
CA SER A 16 -10.64 2.57 0.31
C SER A 16 -10.08 3.80 -0.39
N SER A 17 -10.06 4.92 0.30
CA SER A 17 -9.34 6.10 -0.16
C SER A 17 -8.83 6.90 1.03
N GLY A 18 -7.79 7.70 0.79
CA GLY A 18 -7.18 8.46 1.88
C GLY A 18 -5.83 9.06 1.51
N LEU A 19 -5.02 9.27 2.54
CA LEU A 19 -3.66 9.76 2.42
C LEU A 19 -2.70 8.81 3.14
N ILE A 20 -1.60 8.49 2.47
CA ILE A 20 -0.48 7.76 3.04
C ILE A 20 0.77 8.63 3.05
N ARG A 21 1.58 8.48 4.08
CA ARG A 21 2.94 8.99 4.14
C ARG A 21 3.89 7.83 3.93
N ILE A 22 4.80 7.97 2.98
CA ILE A 22 5.81 6.97 2.69
C ILE A 22 7.17 7.52 3.09
N GLU A 23 7.92 6.74 3.85
CA GLU A 23 9.31 7.04 4.19
C GLU A 23 10.21 5.86 3.85
N LYS A 24 11.34 6.17 3.22
CA LYS A 24 12.40 5.21 2.99
C LYS A 24 13.10 4.94 4.32
N ILE A 25 13.24 3.66 4.70
CA ILE A 25 13.88 3.29 5.97
C ILE A 25 15.13 2.45 5.74
N GLN A 26 16.06 2.52 6.69
CA GLN A 26 17.19 1.61 6.76
C GLN A 26 16.75 0.35 7.50
N GLN A 27 16.70 -0.77 6.79
CA GLN A 27 16.44 -2.08 7.37
C GLN A 27 17.32 -3.10 6.67
N TYR A 28 17.90 -4.01 7.45
CA TYR A 28 18.99 -4.88 7.00
C TYR A 28 18.58 -6.33 6.80
N CYS A 29 17.28 -6.63 6.65
CA CYS A 29 16.81 -8.01 6.49
C CYS A 29 17.37 -8.66 5.21
N SER A 30 17.51 -7.91 4.11
CA SER A 30 18.18 -8.37 2.90
C SER A 30 18.89 -7.22 2.18
N PRO A 31 20.16 -7.38 1.76
CA PRO A 31 20.91 -6.33 1.10
C PRO A 31 20.35 -5.97 -0.29
N ASN A 32 19.55 -6.85 -0.89
CA ASN A 32 19.00 -6.69 -2.24
C ASN A 32 17.69 -5.88 -2.30
N TYR A 33 17.14 -5.48 -1.14
CA TYR A 33 15.86 -4.79 -1.06
C TYR A 33 16.00 -3.41 -0.42
N GLN A 34 15.18 -2.49 -0.89
CA GLN A 34 14.92 -1.22 -0.24
C GLN A 34 13.59 -1.31 0.49
N TYR A 35 13.59 -0.86 1.74
CA TYR A 35 12.43 -0.91 2.62
C TYR A 35 11.77 0.47 2.70
N PHE A 36 10.45 0.46 2.73
CA PHE A 36 9.63 1.65 2.90
C PHE A 36 8.60 1.39 3.97
N LYS A 37 8.42 2.37 4.82
CA LYS A 37 7.34 2.39 5.81
C LYS A 37 6.21 3.26 5.27
N ILE A 38 5.01 2.72 5.29
CA ILE A 38 3.78 3.38 4.88
C ILE A 38 3.00 3.69 6.15
N THR A 39 2.72 4.96 6.40
CA THR A 39 1.85 5.40 7.49
C THR A 39 0.57 5.98 6.92
N PHE A 40 -0.57 5.38 7.25
CA PHE A 40 -1.87 5.92 6.85
C PHE A 40 -2.20 7.16 7.69
N ILE A 41 -2.29 8.33 7.05
CA ILE A 41 -2.62 9.59 7.72
C ILE A 41 -4.14 9.68 7.95
N LYS A 42 -4.92 9.24 6.96
CA LYS A 42 -6.38 9.11 7.01
C LYS A 42 -6.84 8.14 5.95
N GLY A 43 -8.01 7.54 6.16
CA GLY A 43 -8.66 6.68 5.19
C GLY A 43 -9.49 5.62 5.89
N TYR A 44 -10.31 4.91 5.11
CA TYR A 44 -11.13 3.82 5.61
C TYR A 44 -11.22 2.70 4.58
N ILE A 45 -11.14 1.46 5.05
CA ILE A 45 -11.55 0.30 4.26
C ILE A 45 -13.05 0.14 4.45
N TYR A 46 -13.78 0.07 3.34
CA TYR A 46 -15.21 -0.22 3.31
C TYR A 46 -15.46 -1.55 2.62
N ILE A 47 -16.17 -2.44 3.32
CA ILE A 47 -16.74 -3.66 2.73
C ILE A 47 -18.20 -3.37 2.43
N ARG A 48 -18.65 -3.66 1.21
CA ARG A 48 -20.01 -3.44 0.74
C ARG A 48 -20.66 -4.71 0.23
N ASN A 49 -21.98 -4.77 0.27
CA ASN A 49 -22.73 -5.80 -0.45
C ASN A 49 -22.93 -5.41 -1.93
N THR A 50 -23.65 -6.26 -2.67
CA THR A 50 -24.02 -6.03 -4.08
C THR A 50 -24.92 -4.81 -4.29
N SER A 51 -25.62 -4.35 -3.26
CA SER A 51 -26.44 -3.13 -3.26
C SER A 51 -25.67 -1.90 -2.78
N GLU A 52 -24.34 -1.96 -2.74
CA GLU A 52 -23.43 -0.89 -2.30
C GLU A 52 -23.63 -0.42 -0.85
N SER A 53 -24.42 -1.15 -0.05
CA SER A 53 -24.57 -0.85 1.37
C SER A 53 -23.30 -1.25 2.11
N ILE A 54 -22.81 -0.37 2.99
CA ILE A 54 -21.62 -0.61 3.81
C ILE A 54 -21.97 -1.66 4.87
N LEU A 55 -21.30 -2.80 4.81
CA LEU A 55 -21.38 -3.87 5.81
C LEU A 55 -20.39 -3.61 6.94
N GLU A 56 -19.15 -3.25 6.59
CA GLU A 56 -18.08 -3.00 7.54
C GLU A 56 -17.23 -1.80 7.16
N LYS A 57 -16.63 -1.18 8.18
CA LYS A 57 -15.80 0.01 8.06
C LYS A 57 -14.62 -0.06 9.02
N PHE A 58 -13.41 -0.05 8.48
CA PHE A 58 -12.17 -0.04 9.26
C PHE A 58 -11.45 1.28 9.10
N ASN A 59 -11.06 1.91 10.21
CA ASN A 59 -10.31 3.18 10.18
C ASN A 59 -8.82 2.92 10.01
N LEU A 60 -8.24 3.42 8.93
CA LEU A 60 -6.81 3.23 8.64
C LEU A 60 -5.91 4.23 9.36
N LYS A 61 -6.45 5.26 10.02
CA LYS A 61 -5.62 6.32 10.62
C LYS A 61 -4.56 5.72 11.56
N ASP A 62 -3.31 6.12 11.38
CA ASP A 62 -2.09 5.69 12.10
C ASP A 62 -1.73 4.19 11.98
N VAL A 63 -2.37 3.45 11.06
CA VAL A 63 -1.88 2.12 10.67
C VAL A 63 -0.53 2.26 9.99
N ILE A 64 0.40 1.36 10.31
CA ILE A 64 1.76 1.39 9.79
C ILE A 64 2.08 0.06 9.12
N SER A 65 2.41 0.10 7.84
CA SER A 65 2.83 -1.07 7.07
C SER A 65 4.30 -0.96 6.67
N LEU A 66 4.94 -2.11 6.49
CA LEU A 66 6.29 -2.24 5.98
C LEU A 66 6.27 -2.95 4.64
N ILE A 67 6.89 -2.35 3.63
CA ILE A 67 7.06 -2.96 2.31
C ILE A 67 8.53 -3.03 1.91
N ALA A 68 8.85 -3.93 1.00
CA ALA A 68 10.16 -4.09 0.40
C ALA A 68 10.06 -4.08 -1.13
N LEU A 69 11.01 -3.41 -1.78
CA LEU A 69 11.15 -3.34 -3.24
C LEU A 69 12.58 -3.72 -3.62
N LYS A 70 12.77 -4.58 -4.61
CA LYS A 70 14.12 -5.02 -5.02
C LYS A 70 14.92 -3.85 -5.60
N LYS A 71 16.14 -3.65 -5.10
CA LYS A 71 17.01 -2.49 -5.42
C LYS A 71 17.35 -2.37 -6.90
N SER A 72 17.41 -3.48 -7.64
CA SER A 72 17.73 -3.47 -9.08
C SER A 72 16.76 -2.61 -9.90
N TYR A 73 15.54 -2.39 -9.40
CA TYR A 73 14.54 -1.57 -10.08
C TYR A 73 14.59 -0.08 -9.68
N LEU A 74 15.40 0.30 -8.67
CA LEU A 74 15.53 1.70 -8.25
C LEU A 74 16.25 2.58 -9.29
N ASN A 75 16.97 1.96 -10.22
CA ASN A 75 17.75 2.65 -11.25
C ASN A 75 16.97 2.87 -12.55
N LEU A 76 15.69 2.49 -12.60
CA LEU A 76 14.85 2.74 -13.75
C LEU A 76 14.61 4.26 -13.93
N PRO A 77 14.50 4.75 -15.18
CA PRO A 77 14.27 6.15 -15.44
C PRO A 77 13.01 6.62 -14.73
N LYS A 78 13.16 7.66 -13.92
CA LYS A 78 12.06 8.27 -13.19
C LYS A 78 11.19 9.05 -14.19
N ASN A 79 10.08 8.46 -14.61
CA ASN A 79 9.05 9.21 -15.32
C ASN A 79 8.36 10.21 -14.37
N LYS A 80 7.41 10.97 -14.91
CA LYS A 80 6.67 12.04 -14.23
C LYS A 80 6.24 11.61 -12.81
N GLN A 81 6.56 12.43 -11.80
CA GLN A 81 6.17 12.17 -10.41
C GLN A 81 4.64 12.21 -10.28
N LEU A 82 4.02 11.05 -10.07
CA LEU A 82 2.59 10.97 -9.73
C LEU A 82 2.47 11.06 -8.20
N LYS A 83 1.54 11.89 -7.73
CA LYS A 83 1.29 12.10 -6.29
C LYS A 83 0.14 11.26 -5.75
N GLU A 84 -0.26 10.24 -6.50
CA GLU A 84 -1.40 9.39 -6.19
C GLU A 84 -1.10 7.93 -6.51
N PHE A 85 -1.58 7.05 -5.62
CA PHE A 85 -1.64 5.60 -5.84
C PHE A 85 -3.07 5.19 -6.17
N ASN A 86 -3.30 4.73 -7.39
CA ASN A 86 -4.59 4.21 -7.81
C ASN A 86 -4.48 2.71 -8.08
N ASN A 87 -5.44 1.94 -7.59
CA ASN A 87 -5.45 0.52 -7.93
C ASN A 87 -5.71 0.33 -9.43
N VAL A 88 -4.87 -0.46 -10.09
CA VAL A 88 -5.12 -0.82 -11.48
C VAL A 88 -6.26 -1.84 -11.52
N LYS A 89 -7.27 -1.58 -12.36
CA LYS A 89 -8.49 -2.39 -12.44
C LYS A 89 -8.29 -3.72 -13.18
N ASP A 90 -7.16 -3.90 -13.86
CA ASP A 90 -6.89 -5.05 -14.69
C ASP A 90 -6.54 -6.31 -13.88
N MET A 91 -6.96 -7.48 -14.40
CA MET A 91 -6.93 -8.74 -13.65
C MET A 91 -5.54 -9.41 -13.56
N LYS A 92 -4.51 -8.88 -14.24
CA LYS A 92 -3.17 -9.47 -14.27
C LYS A 92 -2.12 -8.48 -13.78
N LEU A 93 -2.18 -8.17 -12.49
CA LEU A 93 -1.08 -7.46 -11.81
C LEU A 93 0.16 -8.36 -11.85
N GLU A 94 1.15 -7.99 -12.67
CA GLU A 94 2.45 -8.65 -12.67
C GLU A 94 3.35 -7.96 -11.64
N ASN A 95 3.88 -8.72 -10.67
CA ASN A 95 4.87 -8.22 -9.73
C ASN A 95 6.26 -8.10 -10.39
N ARG A 96 6.35 -7.28 -11.44
CA ARG A 96 7.58 -7.08 -12.23
C ARG A 96 8.72 -6.52 -11.40
N PHE A 97 8.38 -5.77 -10.36
CA PHE A 97 9.29 -5.02 -9.51
C PHE A 97 9.71 -5.78 -8.25
N ASN A 98 9.16 -6.97 -8.02
CA ASN A 98 9.50 -7.81 -6.89
C ASN A 98 9.25 -7.05 -5.56
N LEU A 99 8.04 -6.49 -5.47
CA LEU A 99 7.52 -5.75 -4.33
C LEU A 99 6.79 -6.71 -3.38
N TYR A 100 7.05 -6.57 -2.09
CA TYR A 100 6.44 -7.38 -1.04
C TYR A 100 5.93 -6.52 0.10
N VAL A 101 4.78 -6.89 0.65
CA VAL A 101 4.37 -6.46 1.99
C VAL A 101 5.07 -7.38 2.99
N ILE A 102 5.88 -6.79 3.86
CA ILE A 102 6.64 -7.51 4.90
C ILE A 102 5.82 -7.58 6.19
N ASN A 103 5.06 -6.52 6.48
CA ASN A 103 4.13 -6.47 7.58
C ASN A 103 3.01 -5.46 7.24
N GLU A 104 1.77 -5.90 7.37
CA GLU A 104 0.57 -5.14 7.04
C GLU A 104 0.28 -4.06 8.09
N ASP A 105 0.42 -4.39 9.38
CA ASP A 105 0.11 -3.49 10.49
C ASP A 105 1.05 -3.74 11.68
N ILE A 106 2.19 -3.06 11.69
CA ILE A 106 3.26 -3.23 12.68
C ILE A 106 2.76 -2.98 14.10
N ASN A 107 1.73 -2.15 14.25
CA ASN A 107 1.20 -1.73 15.53
C ASN A 107 -0.05 -2.52 15.96
N ASN A 108 -0.48 -3.51 15.16
CA ASN A 108 -1.69 -4.30 15.39
C ASN A 108 -2.93 -3.45 15.74
N LYS A 109 -3.13 -2.35 15.01
CA LYS A 109 -4.23 -1.40 15.24
C LYS A 109 -5.55 -1.91 14.65
N LEU A 110 -5.50 -2.54 13.48
CA LEU A 110 -6.64 -3.14 12.79
C LEU A 110 -6.73 -4.64 13.01
N THR A 111 -5.59 -5.30 13.16
CA THR A 111 -5.45 -6.76 13.14
C THR A 111 -5.77 -7.42 14.49
N GLN A 112 -6.34 -6.66 15.44
CA GLN A 112 -6.74 -7.17 16.76
C GLN A 112 -7.74 -8.33 16.66
N ASN A 113 -8.51 -8.38 15.57
CA ASN A 113 -9.53 -9.40 15.31
C ASN A 113 -9.03 -10.57 14.44
N GLY A 114 -7.76 -10.55 14.02
CA GLY A 114 -7.08 -11.67 13.36
C GLY A 114 -6.78 -11.48 11.86
N ILE A 115 -6.68 -12.61 11.16
CA ILE A 115 -6.06 -12.74 9.82
C ILE A 115 -6.88 -12.05 8.72
N PHE A 116 -8.17 -11.78 8.95
CA PHE A 116 -9.04 -11.21 7.93
C PHE A 116 -8.65 -9.77 7.58
N GLU A 117 -8.49 -8.91 8.57
CA GLU A 117 -8.05 -7.53 8.41
C GLU A 117 -6.65 -7.43 7.80
N GLU A 118 -5.74 -8.34 8.20
CA GLU A 118 -4.41 -8.47 7.60
C GLU A 118 -4.50 -8.76 6.10
N SER A 119 -5.32 -9.75 5.71
CA SER A 119 -5.52 -10.12 4.30
C SER A 119 -6.10 -8.97 3.48
N LEU A 120 -7.06 -8.22 4.03
CA LEU A 120 -7.63 -7.04 3.38
C LEU A 120 -6.59 -5.93 3.18
N LEU A 121 -5.77 -5.66 4.20
CA LEU A 121 -4.75 -4.63 4.15
C LEU A 121 -3.61 -5.01 3.19
N ASN A 122 -3.17 -6.27 3.21
CA ASN A 122 -2.21 -6.80 2.24
C ASN A 122 -2.72 -6.61 0.80
N LYS A 123 -3.97 -7.01 0.54
CA LYS A 123 -4.60 -6.88 -0.78
C LYS A 123 -4.70 -5.43 -1.23
N LEU A 124 -5.07 -4.53 -0.33
CA LEU A 124 -5.13 -3.09 -0.60
C LEU A 124 -3.75 -2.55 -0.97
N LEU A 125 -2.74 -2.81 -0.14
CA LEU A 125 -1.37 -2.35 -0.35
C LEU A 125 -0.82 -2.87 -1.67
N MET A 126 -0.90 -4.18 -1.92
CA MET A 126 -0.43 -4.76 -3.18
C MET A 126 -1.15 -4.16 -4.38
N SER A 127 -2.46 -3.92 -4.29
CA SER A 127 -3.22 -3.39 -5.43
C SER A 127 -2.93 -1.93 -5.75
N ILE A 128 -2.62 -1.10 -4.75
CA ILE A 128 -2.30 0.31 -4.98
C ILE A 128 -0.81 0.54 -5.28
N LEU A 129 0.08 -0.36 -4.84
CA LEU A 129 1.52 -0.23 -5.04
C LEU A 129 2.01 -0.88 -6.32
N LEU A 130 1.47 -2.05 -6.68
CA LEU A 130 1.81 -2.70 -7.94
C LEU A 130 1.39 -1.81 -9.11
N GLU A 131 2.25 -1.74 -10.12
CA GLU A 131 2.16 -0.85 -11.29
C GLU A 131 2.21 0.65 -10.98
N ASN A 132 2.37 1.02 -9.70
CA ASN A 132 2.62 2.38 -9.23
C ASN A 132 4.00 2.49 -8.56
N GLU A 133 4.90 1.52 -8.77
CA GLU A 133 6.19 1.43 -8.08
C GLU A 133 7.10 2.61 -8.38
N GLU A 134 6.92 3.27 -9.54
CA GLU A 134 7.63 4.50 -9.89
C GLU A 134 7.44 5.59 -8.82
N ASN A 135 6.28 5.67 -8.17
CA ASN A 135 6.05 6.62 -7.07
C ASN A 135 6.95 6.34 -5.87
N LEU A 136 7.26 5.07 -5.61
CA LEU A 136 8.20 4.68 -4.55
C LEU A 136 9.64 5.08 -4.90
N LEU A 137 9.98 5.14 -6.20
CA LEU A 137 11.31 5.56 -6.66
C LEU A 137 11.57 7.05 -6.43
N HIS A 138 10.51 7.85 -6.31
CA HIS A 138 10.61 9.29 -6.04
C HIS A 138 10.86 9.59 -4.56
N VAL A 139 10.47 8.69 -3.65
CA VAL A 139 10.67 8.86 -2.20
C VAL A 139 12.17 8.82 -1.88
N SER A 140 12.70 9.98 -1.45
CA SER A 140 14.12 10.22 -1.17
C SER A 140 14.54 9.96 0.27
#